data_AF-A0A161QGV5-F1
#
_entry.id   AF-A0A161QGV5-F1
#
_cell.length_a   1.000
_cell.length_b   1.000
_cell.length_c   1.000
_cell.angle_alpha   90.00
_cell.angle_beta   90.00
_cell.angle_gamma   90.00
#
_symmetry.space_group_name_H-M   'P 1'
#
loop_
_entity.id
_entity.type
_entity.pdbx_description
1 polymer ?
#
loop_
_entity_poly.entity_id
_entity_poly.type
_entity_poly.pdbx_seq_one_letter_code
_entity_poly.pdbx_strand_id
1 'polypeptide(L)'
;MLTIEEYIARRKKEDKIDEFNIDERNENIRLCVNYVFEYFNNYLNITEAEEKTALKDEKLDKYRKQLKDYEQEIMEWLVGIYLEYGKQINKNIGNILKEDEFFFLYRSDKEFRSLSYDCYSRLIKKFPFLKDQTEMLFLFIKDYHRVMSQIEITNDSIFISDEINEWINKTWVKYQINLHVFSFQWVNYFWDNENLWPATHRKKSNTNYRKYDYDIKQKSKLFNLDALYRKMPKKPYTKGRKQEFEILMMYYWLHELQGDEGYWQEYLEKTLPFLQSK
;
A
#
# COMPACT_ATOMS: atom_id res chain seq x y z
N MET A 1 36.93 1.39 -4.96
CA MET A 1 37.62 1.23 -6.25
C MET A 1 39.07 1.66 -6.08
N LEU A 2 40.02 0.88 -6.62
CA LEU A 2 41.41 1.32 -6.71
C LEU A 2 41.51 2.49 -7.69
N THR A 3 42.39 3.46 -7.45
CA THR A 3 42.76 4.44 -8.48
C THR A 3 43.50 3.73 -9.62
N ILE A 4 43.60 4.36 -10.78
CA ILE A 4 44.35 3.78 -11.91
C ILE A 4 45.81 3.50 -11.54
N GLU A 5 46.41 4.35 -10.72
CA GLU A 5 47.77 4.22 -10.23
C GLU A 5 47.92 3.00 -9.30
N GLU A 6 46.97 2.83 -8.37
CA GLU A 6 46.94 1.68 -7.46
C GLU A 6 46.65 0.36 -8.19
N TYR A 7 45.78 0.38 -9.20
CA TYR A 7 45.48 -0.78 -10.03
C TYR A 7 46.68 -1.20 -10.87
N ILE A 8 47.36 -0.24 -11.51
CA ILE A 8 48.59 -0.50 -12.26
C ILE A 8 49.69 -1.01 -11.33
N ALA A 9 49.85 -0.43 -10.13
CA ALA A 9 50.83 -0.91 -9.15
C ALA A 9 50.55 -2.36 -8.71
N ARG A 10 49.28 -2.73 -8.54
CA ARG A 10 48.88 -4.11 -8.23
C ARG A 10 49.20 -5.07 -9.38
N ARG A 11 48.79 -4.74 -10.62
CA ARG A 11 49.04 -5.59 -11.81
C ARG A 11 50.54 -5.74 -12.09
N LYS A 12 51.34 -4.68 -11.94
CA LYS A 12 52.81 -4.74 -12.04
C LYS A 12 53.43 -5.72 -11.05
N LYS A 13 52.92 -5.78 -9.82
CA LYS A 13 53.39 -6.71 -8.78
C LYS A 13 52.98 -8.16 -9.07
N GLU A 14 51.75 -8.37 -9.57
CA GLU A 14 51.24 -9.68 -9.96
C GLU A 14 52.01 -10.26 -11.15
N ASP A 15 52.24 -9.43 -12.18
CA ASP A 15 52.90 -9.82 -13.43
C ASP A 15 54.44 -9.69 -13.35
N LYS A 16 54.98 -9.25 -12.20
CA LYS A 16 56.41 -9.13 -11.87
C LYS A 16 57.22 -8.36 -12.93
N ILE A 17 56.69 -7.24 -13.40
CA ILE A 17 57.34 -6.41 -14.42
C ILE A 17 58.50 -5.61 -13.80
N ASP A 18 59.66 -5.63 -14.46
CA ASP A 18 60.77 -4.72 -14.20
C ASP A 18 60.77 -3.56 -15.21
N GLU A 19 60.23 -2.41 -14.81
CA GLU A 19 60.09 -1.23 -15.65
C GLU A 19 61.41 -0.52 -15.97
N PHE A 20 62.50 -0.90 -15.29
CA PHE A 20 63.84 -0.32 -15.48
C PHE A 20 64.71 -1.16 -16.42
N ASN A 21 64.21 -2.31 -16.88
CA ASN A 21 64.88 -3.14 -17.88
C ASN A 21 64.76 -2.52 -19.29
N ILE A 22 65.91 -2.07 -19.82
CA ILE A 22 65.98 -1.38 -21.12
C ILE A 22 65.72 -2.34 -22.29
N ASP A 23 66.08 -3.61 -22.15
CA ASP A 23 65.93 -4.62 -23.21
C ASP A 23 64.46 -5.01 -23.42
N GLU A 24 63.62 -4.85 -22.38
CA GLU A 24 62.19 -5.17 -22.40
C GLU A 24 61.30 -3.93 -22.58
N ARG A 25 61.89 -2.76 -22.86
CA ARG A 25 61.20 -1.46 -22.92
C ARG A 25 59.93 -1.46 -23.75
N ASN A 26 59.95 -2.06 -24.94
CA ASN A 26 58.78 -2.08 -25.84
C ASN A 26 57.64 -2.93 -25.28
N GLU A 27 57.96 -4.05 -24.63
CA GLU A 27 56.98 -4.94 -24.02
C GLU A 27 56.38 -4.32 -22.75
N ASN A 28 57.22 -3.67 -21.94
CA ASN A 28 56.80 -2.92 -20.76
C ASN A 28 55.83 -1.78 -21.09
N ILE A 29 56.09 -1.05 -22.19
CA ILE A 29 55.17 -0.02 -22.69
C ILE A 29 53.83 -0.65 -23.10
N ARG A 30 53.85 -1.76 -23.84
CA ARG A 30 52.65 -2.46 -24.28
C ARG A 30 51.80 -2.94 -23.09
N LEU A 31 52.43 -3.55 -22.08
CA LEU A 31 51.76 -4.03 -20.88
C LEU A 31 51.13 -2.91 -20.07
N CYS A 32 51.84 -1.79 -19.87
CA CYS A 32 51.29 -0.63 -19.17
C CYS A 32 50.06 -0.04 -19.90
N VAL A 33 50.12 0.07 -21.23
CA VAL A 33 48.97 0.51 -22.03
C VAL A 33 47.80 -0.45 -21.90
N ASN A 34 48.05 -1.77 -21.91
CA ASN A 34 47.01 -2.77 -21.71
C ASN A 34 46.35 -2.68 -20.33
N TYR A 35 47.11 -2.42 -19.25
CA TYR A 35 46.51 -2.23 -17.93
C TYR A 35 45.63 -0.99 -17.84
N VAL A 36 46.01 0.10 -18.53
CA VAL A 36 45.17 1.30 -18.64
C VAL A 36 43.86 0.95 -19.36
N PHE A 37 43.94 0.23 -20.49
CA PHE A 37 42.74 -0.23 -21.20
C PHE A 37 41.88 -1.17 -20.36
N GLU A 38 42.49 -2.12 -19.65
CA GLU A 38 41.79 -3.06 -18.77
C GLU A 38 41.10 -2.34 -17.61
N TYR A 39 41.74 -1.34 -17.01
CA TYR A 39 41.17 -0.54 -15.94
C TYR A 39 39.90 0.18 -16.40
N PHE A 40 39.94 0.87 -17.55
CA PHE A 40 38.79 1.63 -18.05
C PHE A 40 37.70 0.76 -18.68
N ASN A 41 38.08 -0.28 -19.43
CA ASN A 41 37.12 -1.07 -20.19
C ASN A 41 36.54 -2.25 -19.40
N ASN A 42 37.29 -2.81 -18.46
CA ASN A 42 36.87 -3.99 -17.72
C ASN A 42 36.65 -3.66 -16.24
N TYR A 43 37.63 -3.11 -15.54
CA TYR A 43 37.53 -2.93 -14.08
C TYR A 43 36.45 -1.91 -13.69
N LEU A 44 36.42 -0.73 -14.32
CA LEU A 44 35.36 0.26 -14.08
C LEU A 44 33.99 -0.22 -14.56
N ASN A 45 33.91 -0.84 -15.75
CA ASN A 45 32.63 -1.29 -16.31
C ASN A 45 32.03 -2.52 -15.60
N ILE A 46 32.87 -3.48 -15.16
CA ILE A 46 32.42 -4.66 -14.41
C ILE A 46 31.92 -4.24 -13.04
N THR A 47 32.63 -3.37 -12.33
CA THR A 47 32.20 -2.91 -11.00
C THR A 47 30.86 -2.16 -11.10
N GLU A 48 30.67 -1.31 -12.11
CA GLU A 48 29.37 -0.66 -12.35
C GLU A 48 28.27 -1.66 -12.72
N ALA A 49 28.57 -2.70 -13.49
CA ALA A 49 27.61 -3.72 -13.88
C ALA A 49 27.22 -4.62 -12.69
N GLU A 50 28.18 -4.97 -11.84
CA GLU A 50 27.99 -5.72 -10.60
C GLU A 50 27.20 -4.90 -9.57
N GLU A 51 27.51 -3.61 -9.39
CA GLU A 51 26.73 -2.71 -8.54
C GLU A 51 25.29 -2.54 -9.06
N LYS A 52 25.10 -2.37 -10.38
CA LYS A 52 23.76 -2.33 -10.99
C LYS A 52 23.00 -3.65 -10.81
N THR A 53 23.69 -4.78 -10.79
CA THR A 53 23.09 -6.11 -10.55
C THR A 53 22.72 -6.29 -9.08
N ALA A 54 23.64 -6.01 -8.17
CA ALA A 54 23.41 -6.04 -6.72
C ALA A 54 22.26 -5.10 -6.30
N LEU A 55 22.20 -3.88 -6.84
CA LEU A 55 21.11 -2.93 -6.59
C LEU A 55 19.76 -3.42 -7.15
N LYS A 56 19.76 -4.17 -8.27
CA LYS A 56 18.55 -4.77 -8.81
C LYS A 56 18.08 -5.92 -7.91
N ASP A 57 18.98 -6.76 -7.44
CA ASP A 57 18.69 -7.88 -6.55
C ASP A 57 18.17 -7.39 -5.18
N GLU A 58 18.80 -6.36 -4.61
CA GLU A 58 18.33 -5.76 -3.35
C GLU A 58 16.91 -5.17 -3.49
N LYS A 59 16.64 -4.47 -4.60
CA LYS A 59 15.30 -3.93 -4.88
C LYS A 59 14.26 -5.03 -5.07
N LEU A 60 14.63 -6.12 -5.71
CA LEU A 60 13.77 -7.28 -5.91
C LEU A 60 13.43 -7.95 -4.58
N ASP A 61 14.42 -8.17 -3.72
CA ASP A 61 14.24 -8.76 -2.40
C ASP A 61 13.38 -7.87 -1.51
N LYS A 62 13.61 -6.55 -1.54
CA LYS A 62 12.77 -5.57 -0.85
C LYS A 62 11.32 -5.64 -1.32
N TYR A 63 11.09 -5.79 -2.63
CA TYR A 63 9.75 -5.91 -3.17
C TYR A 63 9.09 -7.23 -2.78
N ARG A 64 9.79 -8.37 -2.86
CA ARG A 64 9.31 -9.68 -2.36
C ARG A 64 8.89 -9.61 -0.88
N LYS A 65 9.70 -8.96 -0.04
CA LYS A 65 9.37 -8.77 1.39
C LYS A 65 8.08 -7.97 1.61
N GLN A 66 7.74 -7.03 0.73
CA GLN A 66 6.48 -6.27 0.80
C GLN A 66 5.26 -7.12 0.39
N LEU A 67 5.47 -8.25 -0.28
CA LEU A 67 4.42 -9.12 -0.80
C LEU A 67 4.26 -10.41 0.01
N LYS A 68 4.95 -10.55 1.14
CA LYS A 68 5.02 -11.79 1.94
C LYS A 68 3.67 -12.33 2.41
N ASP A 69 2.66 -11.47 2.55
CA ASP A 69 1.34 -11.82 3.10
C ASP A 69 0.35 -12.26 2.00
N TYR A 70 0.73 -12.08 0.72
CA TYR A 70 -0.05 -12.54 -0.44
C TYR A 70 0.19 -14.02 -0.71
N GLU A 71 -0.74 -14.65 -1.42
CA GLU A 71 -0.57 -16.01 -1.91
C GLU A 71 0.63 -16.13 -2.86
N GLN A 72 1.28 -17.30 -2.83
CA GLN A 72 2.54 -17.52 -3.56
C GLN A 72 2.42 -17.25 -5.06
N GLU A 73 1.34 -17.74 -5.70
CA GLU A 73 1.09 -17.54 -7.14
C GLU A 73 0.98 -16.05 -7.50
N ILE A 74 0.31 -15.27 -6.64
CA ILE A 74 0.14 -13.82 -6.80
C ILE A 74 1.47 -13.10 -6.60
N MET A 75 2.24 -13.48 -5.58
CA MET A 75 3.57 -12.94 -5.35
C MET A 75 4.49 -13.19 -6.55
N GLU A 76 4.52 -14.42 -7.06
CA GLU A 76 5.33 -14.80 -8.22
C GLU A 76 4.95 -14.00 -9.47
N TRP A 77 3.64 -13.82 -9.71
CA TRP A 77 3.13 -12.98 -10.80
C TRP A 77 3.55 -11.51 -10.68
N LEU A 78 3.36 -10.91 -9.50
CA LEU A 78 3.75 -9.51 -9.24
C LEU A 78 5.25 -9.29 -9.37
N VAL A 79 6.05 -10.24 -8.88
CA VAL A 79 7.51 -10.22 -8.96
C VAL A 79 7.97 -10.41 -10.40
N GLY A 80 7.35 -11.30 -11.16
CA GLY A 80 7.62 -11.49 -12.60
C GLY A 80 7.39 -10.21 -13.39
N ILE A 81 6.26 -9.53 -13.18
CA ILE A 81 5.98 -8.23 -13.80
C ILE A 81 7.03 -7.19 -13.42
N TYR A 82 7.45 -7.16 -12.16
CA TYR A 82 8.47 -6.21 -11.71
C TYR A 82 9.85 -6.50 -12.33
N LEU A 83 10.23 -7.78 -12.47
CA LEU A 83 11.48 -8.19 -13.10
C LEU A 83 11.53 -7.81 -14.59
N GLU A 84 10.44 -8.07 -15.31
CA GLU A 84 10.38 -7.89 -16.76
C GLU A 84 10.17 -6.42 -17.14
N TYR A 85 9.28 -5.71 -16.43
CA TYR A 85 8.84 -4.36 -16.80
C TYR A 85 9.29 -3.26 -15.83
N GLY A 86 9.88 -3.61 -14.69
CA GLY A 86 10.27 -2.64 -13.64
C GLY A 86 9.08 -1.95 -12.97
N LYS A 87 7.88 -2.55 -13.02
CA LYS A 87 6.62 -1.95 -12.52
C LYS A 87 6.08 -2.70 -11.30
N GLN A 88 5.77 -1.94 -10.26
CA GLN A 88 5.09 -2.45 -9.06
C GLN A 88 3.56 -2.38 -9.26
N ILE A 89 3.03 -3.29 -10.07
CA ILE A 89 1.63 -3.22 -10.52
C ILE A 89 0.63 -3.32 -9.36
N ASN A 90 1.01 -3.97 -8.26
CA ASN A 90 0.22 -4.02 -7.02
C ASN A 90 -0.15 -2.63 -6.50
N LYS A 91 0.76 -1.64 -6.58
CA LYS A 91 0.50 -0.26 -6.17
C LYS A 91 -0.48 0.43 -7.11
N ASN A 92 -0.32 0.21 -8.41
CA ASN A 92 -1.21 0.78 -9.42
C ASN A 92 -2.63 0.24 -9.27
N ILE A 93 -2.78 -1.08 -9.10
CA ILE A 93 -4.08 -1.71 -8.87
C ILE A 93 -4.63 -1.23 -7.52
N GLY A 94 -3.86 -1.27 -6.44
CA GLY A 94 -4.30 -0.82 -5.12
C GLY A 94 -4.83 0.61 -5.11
N ASN A 95 -4.20 1.53 -5.86
CA ASN A 95 -4.71 2.90 -5.99
C ASN A 95 -6.07 2.97 -6.68
N ILE A 96 -6.31 2.13 -7.69
CA ILE A 96 -7.63 2.04 -8.35
C ILE A 96 -8.67 1.47 -7.36
N LEU A 97 -8.31 0.42 -6.61
CA LEU A 97 -9.22 -0.21 -5.66
C LEU A 97 -9.63 0.73 -4.52
N LYS A 98 -8.74 1.64 -4.10
CA LYS A 98 -9.02 2.66 -3.08
C LYS A 98 -10.10 3.66 -3.49
N GLU A 99 -10.36 3.82 -4.79
CA GLU A 99 -11.43 4.70 -5.28
C GLU A 99 -12.82 4.07 -5.14
N ASP A 100 -12.90 2.75 -4.97
CA ASP A 100 -14.17 2.06 -4.70
C ASP A 100 -14.48 2.16 -3.20
N GLU A 101 -15.44 3.03 -2.87
CA GLU A 101 -15.91 3.30 -1.50
C GLU A 101 -16.35 2.03 -0.75
N PHE A 102 -16.77 0.98 -1.44
CA PHE A 102 -17.35 -0.23 -0.83
C PHE A 102 -16.49 -1.47 -0.98
N PHE A 103 -15.25 -1.33 -1.47
CA PHE A 103 -14.35 -2.45 -1.73
C PHE A 103 -14.24 -3.42 -0.55
N PHE A 104 -14.04 -2.91 0.67
CA PHE A 104 -13.90 -3.77 1.86
C PHE A 104 -15.20 -4.45 2.30
N LEU A 105 -16.35 -4.07 1.75
CA LEU A 105 -17.62 -4.75 1.97
C LEU A 105 -17.89 -5.87 0.96
N TYR A 106 -17.02 -6.08 -0.03
CA TYR A 106 -17.19 -7.12 -1.06
C TYR A 106 -16.92 -8.51 -0.49
N ARG A 107 -17.68 -9.49 -0.99
CA ARG A 107 -17.61 -10.89 -0.52
C ARG A 107 -17.63 -11.88 -1.67
N SER A 108 -18.49 -11.62 -2.65
CA SER A 108 -18.76 -12.61 -3.69
C SER A 108 -17.78 -12.49 -4.84
N ASP A 109 -17.44 -13.61 -5.46
CA ASP A 109 -16.61 -13.62 -6.66
C ASP A 109 -17.18 -12.73 -7.76
N LYS A 110 -18.51 -12.61 -7.88
CA LYS A 110 -19.15 -11.71 -8.84
C LYS A 110 -18.75 -10.24 -8.64
N GLU A 111 -18.68 -9.77 -7.39
CA GLU A 111 -18.26 -8.39 -7.07
C GLU A 111 -16.81 -8.16 -7.47
N PHE A 112 -15.92 -9.08 -7.08
CA PHE A 112 -14.50 -9.02 -7.44
C PHE A 112 -14.27 -9.14 -8.94
N ARG A 113 -15.04 -9.98 -9.65
CA ARG A 113 -14.99 -10.10 -11.12
C ARG A 113 -15.38 -8.79 -11.79
N SER A 114 -16.49 -8.18 -11.37
CA SER A 114 -16.92 -6.88 -11.90
C SER A 114 -15.82 -5.84 -11.72
N LEU A 115 -15.29 -5.71 -10.50
CA LEU A 115 -14.22 -4.77 -10.21
C LEU A 115 -12.93 -5.06 -11.00
N SER A 116 -12.62 -6.34 -11.24
CA SER A 116 -11.46 -6.73 -12.06
C SER A 116 -11.57 -6.25 -13.50
N TYR A 117 -12.77 -6.27 -14.10
CA TYR A 117 -12.99 -5.76 -15.45
C TYR A 117 -12.86 -4.23 -15.51
N ASP A 118 -13.43 -3.53 -14.53
CA ASP A 118 -13.32 -2.08 -14.42
C ASP A 118 -11.85 -1.67 -14.25
N CYS A 119 -11.12 -2.36 -13.37
CA CYS A 119 -9.69 -2.15 -13.16
C CYS A 119 -8.86 -2.43 -14.42
N TYR A 120 -9.14 -3.55 -15.11
CA TYR A 120 -8.48 -3.91 -16.36
C TYR A 120 -8.65 -2.83 -17.42
N SER A 121 -9.87 -2.31 -17.60
CA SER A 121 -10.17 -1.27 -18.60
C SER A 121 -9.34 0.00 -18.40
N ARG A 122 -9.02 0.33 -17.14
CA ARG A 122 -8.20 1.49 -16.77
C ARG A 122 -6.71 1.24 -16.93
N LEU A 123 -6.26 0.00 -16.71
CA LEU A 123 -4.84 -0.37 -16.71
C LEU A 123 -4.32 -0.73 -18.10
N ILE A 124 -5.11 -1.42 -18.94
CA ILE A 124 -4.62 -2.06 -20.17
C ILE A 124 -3.97 -1.08 -21.16
N LYS A 125 -4.47 0.16 -21.22
CA LYS A 125 -3.89 1.22 -22.08
C LYS A 125 -2.48 1.60 -21.65
N LYS A 126 -2.22 1.61 -20.34
CA LYS A 126 -0.93 2.00 -19.75
C LYS A 126 0.01 0.81 -19.57
N PHE A 127 -0.55 -0.38 -19.40
CA PHE A 127 0.16 -1.62 -19.13
C PHE A 127 -0.33 -2.72 -20.07
N PRO A 128 0.05 -2.69 -21.36
CA PRO A 128 -0.41 -3.67 -22.36
C PRO A 128 -0.03 -5.12 -22.02
N PHE A 129 1.04 -5.33 -21.25
CA PHE A 129 1.47 -6.65 -20.77
C PHE A 129 0.47 -7.33 -19.83
N LEU A 130 -0.56 -6.62 -19.36
CA LEU A 130 -1.68 -7.23 -18.62
C LEU A 130 -2.69 -7.90 -19.55
N LYS A 131 -2.52 -7.80 -20.88
CA LYS A 131 -3.36 -8.53 -21.83
C LYS A 131 -3.30 -10.03 -21.53
N ASP A 132 -4.46 -10.67 -21.54
CA ASP A 132 -4.63 -12.10 -21.25
C ASP A 132 -4.29 -12.50 -19.79
N GLN A 133 -4.05 -11.53 -18.90
CA GLN A 133 -3.77 -11.72 -17.46
C GLN A 133 -4.98 -11.37 -16.56
N THR A 134 -6.20 -11.39 -17.11
CA THR A 134 -7.41 -10.97 -16.38
C THR A 134 -7.74 -11.88 -15.19
N GLU A 135 -7.38 -13.16 -15.28
CA GLU A 135 -7.55 -14.10 -14.15
C GLU A 135 -6.63 -13.73 -12.99
N MET A 136 -5.35 -13.49 -13.27
CA MET A 136 -4.38 -13.06 -12.26
C MET A 136 -4.76 -11.73 -11.63
N LEU A 137 -5.31 -10.80 -12.41
CA LEU A 137 -5.83 -9.54 -11.87
C LEU A 137 -7.00 -9.78 -10.91
N PHE A 138 -7.95 -10.65 -11.26
CA PHE A 138 -9.06 -11.02 -10.39
C PHE A 138 -8.56 -11.66 -9.08
N LEU A 139 -7.66 -12.64 -9.17
CA LEU A 139 -7.06 -13.31 -8.02
C LEU A 139 -6.32 -12.31 -7.12
N PHE A 140 -5.50 -11.43 -7.71
CA PHE A 140 -4.83 -10.36 -6.98
C PHE A 140 -5.80 -9.44 -6.26
N ILE A 141 -6.89 -9.00 -6.88
CA ILE A 141 -7.86 -8.09 -6.24
C ILE A 141 -8.52 -8.77 -5.03
N LYS A 142 -8.88 -10.05 -5.16
CA LYS A 142 -9.47 -10.84 -4.07
C LYS A 142 -8.47 -11.04 -2.92
N ASP A 143 -7.22 -11.36 -3.24
CA ASP A 143 -6.19 -11.56 -2.22
C ASP A 143 -5.74 -10.23 -1.58
N TYR A 144 -5.70 -9.14 -2.35
CA TYR A 144 -5.51 -7.79 -1.84
C TYR A 144 -6.58 -7.41 -0.83
N HIS A 145 -7.86 -7.72 -1.11
CA HIS A 145 -8.94 -7.54 -0.15
C HIS A 145 -8.68 -8.31 1.14
N ARG A 146 -8.29 -9.60 1.05
CA ARG A 146 -7.95 -10.43 2.21
C ARG A 146 -6.81 -9.85 3.02
N VAL A 147 -5.67 -9.58 2.37
CA VAL A 147 -4.44 -9.07 3.03
C VAL A 147 -4.73 -7.76 3.73
N MET A 148 -5.33 -6.80 3.04
CA MET A 148 -5.67 -5.50 3.62
C MET A 148 -6.72 -5.62 4.74
N SER A 149 -7.67 -6.55 4.61
CA SER A 149 -8.66 -6.81 5.66
C SER A 149 -8.04 -7.44 6.92
N GLN A 150 -6.89 -8.11 6.80
CA GLN A 150 -6.19 -8.77 7.91
C GLN A 150 -5.15 -7.87 8.58
N ILE A 151 -4.54 -6.94 7.83
CA ILE A 151 -3.49 -6.05 8.33
C ILE A 151 -3.94 -5.25 9.56
N GLU A 152 -5.21 -4.87 9.66
CA GLU A 152 -5.74 -4.10 10.80
C GLU A 152 -6.37 -4.97 11.90
N ILE A 153 -6.43 -6.30 11.74
CA ILE A 153 -6.93 -7.23 12.79
C ILE A 153 -5.97 -7.30 13.98
N THR A 154 -4.76 -6.74 13.88
CA THR A 154 -3.86 -6.55 15.04
C THR A 154 -4.47 -5.64 16.13
N ASN A 155 -5.63 -5.03 15.88
CA ASN A 155 -6.46 -4.31 16.85
C ASN A 155 -7.45 -5.23 17.60
N ASP A 156 -7.03 -6.43 18.01
CA ASP A 156 -7.75 -7.35 18.92
C ASP A 156 -8.17 -6.70 20.27
N SER A 157 -7.95 -5.39 20.47
CA SER A 157 -8.20 -4.63 21.68
C SER A 157 -9.34 -3.60 21.60
N ILE A 158 -9.98 -3.37 20.45
CA ILE A 158 -11.03 -2.33 20.35
C ILE A 158 -12.37 -2.90 20.84
N PHE A 159 -12.64 -2.69 22.13
CA PHE A 159 -13.94 -2.96 22.73
C PHE A 159 -14.78 -1.68 22.80
N ILE A 160 -15.96 -1.70 22.17
CA ILE A 160 -16.92 -0.58 22.17
C ILE A 160 -18.12 -0.94 23.05
N SER A 161 -18.79 -2.06 22.75
CA SER A 161 -19.90 -2.61 23.51
C SER A 161 -20.14 -4.06 23.08
N ASP A 162 -20.78 -4.86 23.94
CA ASP A 162 -21.06 -6.27 23.64
C ASP A 162 -21.81 -6.44 22.31
N GLU A 163 -22.83 -5.61 22.05
CA GLU A 163 -23.63 -5.69 20.83
C GLU A 163 -22.80 -5.40 19.56
N ILE A 164 -21.99 -4.33 19.59
CA ILE A 164 -21.20 -3.91 18.43
C ILE A 164 -20.07 -4.92 18.17
N ASN A 165 -19.36 -5.33 19.22
CA ASN A 165 -18.28 -6.31 19.12
C ASN A 165 -18.82 -7.68 18.68
N GLU A 166 -19.99 -8.10 19.14
CA GLU A 166 -20.62 -9.33 18.67
C GLU A 166 -20.99 -9.26 17.19
N TRP A 167 -21.57 -8.13 16.73
CA TRP A 167 -21.87 -7.92 15.31
C TRP A 167 -20.62 -7.98 14.43
N ILE A 168 -19.53 -7.35 14.86
CA ILE A 168 -18.24 -7.35 14.16
C ILE A 168 -17.67 -8.76 14.09
N ASN A 169 -17.60 -9.45 15.23
CA ASN A 169 -17.08 -10.82 15.32
C ASN A 169 -17.90 -11.80 14.47
N LYS A 170 -19.23 -11.74 14.55
CA LYS A 170 -20.12 -12.57 13.71
C LYS A 170 -19.92 -12.27 12.23
N THR A 171 -19.70 -11.00 11.88
CA THR A 171 -19.46 -10.58 10.50
C THR A 171 -18.13 -11.11 9.97
N TRP A 172 -17.07 -11.02 10.75
CA TRP A 172 -15.77 -11.57 10.41
C TRP A 172 -15.82 -13.10 10.25
N VAL A 173 -16.28 -13.81 11.28
CA VAL A 173 -16.31 -15.28 11.29
C VAL A 173 -17.14 -15.83 10.13
N LYS A 174 -18.31 -15.25 9.87
CA LYS A 174 -19.26 -15.78 8.87
C LYS A 174 -18.98 -15.29 7.45
N TYR A 175 -18.50 -14.06 7.30
CA TYR A 175 -18.42 -13.40 5.98
C TYR A 175 -17.01 -13.03 5.56
N GLN A 176 -16.03 -13.11 6.47
CA GLN A 176 -14.64 -12.65 6.26
C GLN A 176 -14.59 -11.17 5.84
N ILE A 177 -15.50 -10.37 6.42
CA ILE A 177 -15.59 -8.93 6.16
C ILE A 177 -15.11 -8.19 7.39
N ASN A 178 -14.10 -7.34 7.21
CA ASN A 178 -13.59 -6.51 8.28
C ASN A 178 -14.27 -5.11 8.25
N LEU A 179 -15.18 -4.90 9.20
CA LEU A 179 -15.94 -3.64 9.33
C LEU A 179 -15.10 -2.49 9.91
N HIS A 180 -14.03 -2.81 10.63
CA HIS A 180 -13.06 -1.84 11.11
C HIS A 180 -12.33 -1.21 9.92
N VAL A 181 -11.79 -2.04 9.03
CA VAL A 181 -11.05 -1.60 7.82
C VAL A 181 -11.93 -0.73 6.91
N PHE A 182 -13.19 -1.15 6.70
CA PHE A 182 -14.13 -0.32 5.95
C PHE A 182 -14.36 1.05 6.60
N SER A 183 -14.65 1.07 7.91
CA SER A 183 -14.91 2.32 8.64
C SER A 183 -13.70 3.23 8.66
N PHE A 184 -12.51 2.68 8.88
CA PHE A 184 -11.23 3.39 8.86
C PHE A 184 -10.94 3.99 7.48
N GLN A 185 -11.09 3.20 6.40
CA GLN A 185 -10.88 3.70 5.04
C GLN A 185 -11.82 4.87 4.73
N TRP A 186 -13.12 4.75 5.06
CA TRP A 186 -14.08 5.82 4.83
C TRP A 186 -13.72 7.08 5.61
N VAL A 187 -13.34 6.95 6.87
CA VAL A 187 -12.99 8.09 7.73
C VAL A 187 -11.75 8.82 7.21
N ASN A 188 -10.71 8.11 6.78
CA ASN A 188 -9.53 8.71 6.15
C ASN A 188 -9.89 9.41 4.84
N TYR A 189 -10.65 8.75 3.96
CA TYR A 189 -11.12 9.35 2.72
C TYR A 189 -11.95 10.63 3.00
N PHE A 190 -12.86 10.58 3.96
CA PHE A 190 -13.70 11.72 4.33
C PHE A 190 -12.87 12.87 4.92
N TRP A 191 -11.84 12.58 5.71
CA TRP A 191 -10.92 13.57 6.27
C TRP A 191 -10.11 14.30 5.19
N ASP A 192 -9.59 13.57 4.21
CA ASP A 192 -8.79 14.13 3.11
C ASP A 192 -9.63 14.94 2.09
N ASN A 193 -10.96 14.81 2.14
CA ASN A 193 -11.88 15.40 1.17
C ASN A 193 -12.84 16.40 1.84
N GLU A 194 -12.32 17.60 2.18
CA GLU A 194 -13.08 18.69 2.82
C GLU A 194 -14.36 19.08 2.06
N ASN A 195 -14.42 18.86 0.74
CA ASN A 195 -15.59 19.11 -0.09
C ASN A 195 -16.80 18.25 0.32
N LEU A 196 -16.59 17.10 0.94
CA LEU A 196 -17.65 16.23 1.45
C LEU A 196 -18.27 16.73 2.75
N TRP A 197 -17.60 17.65 3.46
CA TRP A 197 -18.07 18.11 4.76
C TRP A 197 -19.26 19.06 4.58
N PRO A 198 -20.41 18.80 5.22
CA PRO A 198 -21.53 19.73 5.19
C PRO A 198 -21.11 21.11 5.74
N ALA A 199 -21.62 22.18 5.16
CA ALA A 199 -21.28 23.54 5.60
C ALA A 199 -21.58 23.77 7.10
N THR A 200 -22.61 23.13 7.63
CA THR A 200 -23.00 23.16 9.05
C THR A 200 -22.01 22.50 9.99
N HIS A 201 -21.10 21.67 9.45
CA HIS A 201 -20.10 20.94 10.21
C HIS A 201 -18.69 21.47 9.96
N ARG A 202 -18.53 22.58 9.23
CA ARG A 202 -17.22 23.21 9.02
C ARG A 202 -17.02 24.30 10.06
N LYS A 203 -16.05 24.12 10.95
CA LYS A 203 -15.56 25.19 11.84
C LYS A 203 -14.24 25.73 11.28
N LYS A 204 -13.97 27.02 11.42
CA LYS A 204 -12.70 27.59 10.96
C LYS A 204 -11.56 26.92 11.73
N SER A 205 -10.54 26.43 11.01
CA SER A 205 -9.40 25.81 11.68
C SER A 205 -8.60 26.87 12.44
N ASN A 206 -8.09 26.47 13.61
CA ASN A 206 -7.14 27.27 14.38
C ASN A 206 -5.69 27.08 13.88
N THR A 207 -5.48 26.16 12.94
CA THR A 207 -4.17 25.86 12.36
C THR A 207 -4.06 26.41 10.94
N ASN A 208 -2.84 26.62 10.45
CA ASN A 208 -2.60 27.00 9.05
C ASN A 208 -2.55 25.79 8.10
N TYR A 209 -2.67 24.57 8.61
CA TYR A 209 -2.57 23.34 7.82
C TYR A 209 -3.79 23.11 6.92
N ARG A 210 -4.98 23.52 7.39
CA ARG A 210 -6.25 23.38 6.67
C ARG A 210 -7.15 24.58 6.91
N LYS A 211 -8.10 24.83 6.02
CA LYS A 211 -9.00 25.98 6.13
C LYS A 211 -10.09 25.77 7.17
N TYR A 212 -10.63 24.56 7.23
CA TYR A 212 -11.70 24.19 8.14
C TYR A 212 -11.31 22.92 8.90
N ASP A 213 -11.82 22.79 10.12
CA ASP A 213 -11.90 21.51 10.83
C ASP A 213 -13.35 21.01 10.75
N TYR A 214 -13.53 19.70 10.84
CA TYR A 214 -14.85 19.10 10.90
C TYR A 214 -15.37 19.09 12.34
N ASP A 215 -16.60 19.55 12.54
CA ASP A 215 -17.26 19.62 13.83
C ASP A 215 -18.11 18.37 14.08
N ILE A 216 -17.49 17.40 14.75
CA ILE A 216 -18.11 16.13 15.16
C ILE A 216 -19.14 16.27 16.28
N LYS A 217 -19.23 17.43 16.96
CA LYS A 217 -20.17 17.63 18.08
C LYS A 217 -21.59 17.98 17.60
N GLN A 218 -21.77 18.14 16.29
CA GLN A 218 -23.09 18.31 15.67
C GLN A 218 -23.92 17.02 15.75
N LYS A 219 -25.20 17.13 16.11
CA LYS A 219 -26.07 15.99 16.44
C LYS A 219 -26.49 15.10 15.27
N SER A 220 -26.24 15.49 14.02
CA SER A 220 -26.77 14.76 12.85
C SER A 220 -25.84 14.82 11.66
N LYS A 221 -26.00 13.91 10.69
CA LYS A 221 -25.28 13.87 9.42
C LYS A 221 -23.75 13.74 9.57
N LEU A 222 -23.31 13.05 10.62
CA LEU A 222 -21.91 12.75 10.84
C LEU A 222 -21.36 11.91 9.67
N PHE A 223 -20.14 12.23 9.25
CA PHE A 223 -19.39 11.51 8.20
C PHE A 223 -20.11 11.37 6.85
N ASN A 224 -21.10 12.24 6.59
CA ASN A 224 -22.02 12.11 5.45
C ASN A 224 -22.67 10.71 5.35
N LEU A 225 -22.86 10.06 6.50
CA LEU A 225 -23.26 8.65 6.57
C LEU A 225 -24.64 8.40 5.98
N ASP A 226 -25.55 9.38 5.99
CA ASP A 226 -26.85 9.25 5.31
C ASP A 226 -26.70 8.94 3.81
N ALA A 227 -25.83 9.67 3.12
CA ALA A 227 -25.62 9.50 1.69
C ALA A 227 -24.86 8.20 1.41
N LEU A 228 -23.80 7.93 2.17
CA LEU A 228 -23.02 6.70 2.06
C LEU A 228 -23.90 5.47 2.31
N TYR A 229 -24.64 5.46 3.41
CA TYR A 229 -25.44 4.33 3.84
C TYR A 229 -26.59 4.04 2.86
N ARG A 230 -27.15 5.04 2.17
CA ARG A 230 -28.15 4.80 1.11
C ARG A 230 -27.58 3.98 -0.05
N LYS A 231 -26.35 4.27 -0.47
CA LYS A 231 -25.65 3.57 -1.56
C LYS A 231 -25.03 2.23 -1.13
N MET A 232 -24.74 2.09 0.16
CA MET A 232 -24.12 0.90 0.72
C MET A 232 -24.92 -0.37 0.39
N PRO A 233 -24.27 -1.44 -0.10
CA PRO A 233 -24.92 -2.71 -0.40
C PRO A 233 -25.75 -3.23 0.78
N LYS A 234 -26.98 -3.68 0.55
CA LYS A 234 -27.91 -4.15 1.61
C LYS A 234 -27.68 -5.62 1.94
N LYS A 235 -26.54 -5.90 2.57
CA LYS A 235 -26.10 -7.23 2.97
C LYS A 235 -26.48 -7.53 4.42
N PRO A 236 -26.46 -8.80 4.86
CA PRO A 236 -26.82 -9.16 6.23
C PRO A 236 -26.02 -8.43 7.31
N TYR A 237 -24.78 -8.03 7.00
CA TYR A 237 -23.88 -7.33 7.91
C TYR A 237 -23.95 -5.81 7.80
N THR A 238 -24.68 -5.24 6.84
CA THR A 238 -24.81 -3.78 6.68
C THR A 238 -26.23 -3.28 6.91
N LYS A 239 -27.25 -4.07 6.57
CA LYS A 239 -28.66 -3.69 6.65
C LYS A 239 -29.09 -3.46 8.10
N GLY A 240 -29.72 -2.31 8.36
CA GLY A 240 -30.17 -1.88 9.69
C GLY A 240 -29.07 -1.33 10.60
N ARG A 241 -27.79 -1.51 10.25
CA ARG A 241 -26.62 -1.24 11.10
C ARG A 241 -26.03 0.18 10.97
N LYS A 242 -26.85 1.17 10.62
CA LYS A 242 -26.35 2.53 10.34
C LYS A 242 -25.70 3.17 11.57
N GLN A 243 -26.30 3.03 12.74
CA GLN A 243 -25.80 3.69 13.95
C GLN A 243 -24.48 3.07 14.41
N GLU A 244 -24.32 1.76 14.23
CA GLU A 244 -23.13 1.00 14.53
C GLU A 244 -21.96 1.41 13.63
N PHE A 245 -22.20 1.68 12.34
CA PHE A 245 -21.21 2.31 11.48
C PHE A 245 -20.83 3.72 11.92
N GLU A 246 -21.80 4.54 12.36
CA GLU A 246 -21.50 5.88 12.89
C GLU A 246 -20.56 5.82 14.10
N ILE A 247 -20.81 4.86 15.01
CA ILE A 247 -19.98 4.64 16.19
C ILE A 247 -18.57 4.18 15.81
N LEU A 248 -18.42 3.24 14.85
CA LEU A 248 -17.11 2.83 14.35
C LEU A 248 -16.35 3.98 13.69
N MET A 249 -17.03 4.79 12.88
CA MET A 249 -16.41 5.94 12.23
C MET A 249 -16.00 7.01 13.25
N MET A 250 -16.83 7.24 14.27
CA MET A 250 -16.50 8.15 15.37
C MET A 250 -15.27 7.66 16.15
N TYR A 251 -15.18 6.35 16.42
CA TYR A 251 -14.01 5.77 17.09
C TYR A 251 -12.72 6.11 16.34
N TYR A 252 -12.66 5.80 15.04
CA TYR A 252 -11.47 6.05 14.23
C TYR A 252 -11.18 7.54 14.06
N TRP A 253 -12.21 8.37 13.92
CA TRP A 253 -12.02 9.80 13.85
C TRP A 253 -11.34 10.36 15.10
N LEU A 254 -11.79 9.93 16.28
CA LEU A 254 -11.29 10.42 17.56
C LEU A 254 -9.90 9.89 17.88
N HIS A 255 -9.64 8.60 17.69
CA HIS A 255 -8.40 7.97 18.17
C HIS A 255 -7.27 8.01 17.14
N GLU A 256 -7.57 8.05 15.83
CA GLU A 256 -6.53 7.99 14.79
C GLU A 256 -6.31 9.35 14.08
N LEU A 257 -7.30 10.24 14.05
CA LEU A 257 -7.21 11.49 13.26
C LEU A 257 -7.18 12.77 14.10
N GLN A 258 -8.19 13.00 14.94
CA GLN A 258 -8.33 14.25 15.68
C GLN A 258 -7.63 14.22 17.05
N GLY A 259 -7.60 13.06 17.73
CA GLY A 259 -7.02 12.90 19.06
C GLY A 259 -7.86 13.46 20.21
N ASP A 260 -9.19 13.58 20.07
CA ASP A 260 -10.10 14.09 21.13
C ASP A 260 -10.70 12.94 21.94
N GLU A 261 -9.86 12.19 22.65
CA GLU A 261 -10.25 11.01 23.44
C GLU A 261 -11.28 11.33 24.54
N GLY A 262 -11.24 12.56 25.08
CA GLY A 262 -12.17 13.00 26.12
C GLY A 262 -13.63 13.05 25.68
N TYR A 263 -13.89 13.23 24.39
CA TYR A 263 -15.25 13.24 23.85
C TYR A 263 -15.85 11.84 23.64
N TRP A 264 -15.03 10.78 23.61
CA TRP A 264 -15.49 9.44 23.27
C TRP A 264 -16.55 8.90 24.25
N GLN A 265 -16.32 9.06 25.55
CA GLN A 265 -17.26 8.60 26.57
C GLN A 265 -18.58 9.37 26.52
N GLU A 266 -18.52 10.71 26.37
CA GLU A 266 -19.70 11.55 26.22
C GLU A 266 -20.54 11.15 24.99
N TYR A 267 -19.87 10.80 23.89
CA TYR A 267 -20.54 10.32 22.68
C TYR A 267 -21.21 8.96 22.89
N LEU A 268 -20.54 8.00 23.53
CA LEU A 268 -21.12 6.67 23.80
C LEU A 268 -22.33 6.74 24.72
N GLU A 269 -22.28 7.51 25.81
CA GLU A 269 -23.39 7.69 26.75
C GLU A 269 -24.65 8.22 26.04
N LYS A 270 -24.46 9.10 25.05
CA LYS A 270 -25.56 9.65 24.25
C LYS A 270 -26.08 8.65 23.23
N THR A 271 -25.22 7.81 22.67
CA THR A 271 -25.52 7.06 21.44
C THR A 271 -25.96 5.62 21.71
N LEU A 272 -25.34 4.92 22.67
CA LEU A 272 -25.64 3.52 23.00
C LEU A 272 -27.10 3.27 23.44
N PRO A 273 -27.78 4.16 24.20
CA PRO A 273 -29.18 3.93 24.57
C PRO A 273 -30.13 3.78 23.37
N PHE A 274 -29.80 4.38 22.22
CA PHE A 274 -30.60 4.25 20.99
C PHE A 274 -30.41 2.92 20.26
N LEU A 275 -29.38 2.15 20.59
CA LEU A 275 -29.17 0.78 20.11
C LEU A 275 -29.96 -0.23 20.94
N GLN A 276 -29.90 -0.10 22.27
CA GLN A 276 -30.57 -1.01 23.20
C GLN A 276 -32.11 -0.91 23.20
N SER A 277 -32.66 0.15 22.60
CA SER A 277 -34.11 0.39 22.50
C SER A 277 -34.75 -0.14 21.21
N LYS A 278 -33.99 -0.86 20.37
CA LYS A 278 -34.47 -1.54 19.15
C LYS A 278 -34.50 -3.05 19.32
#